data_AF-A0A2E8XVP7-F1
#
_entry.id   AF-A0A2E8XVP7-F1
#
_cell.length_a   1.000
_cell.length_b   1.000
_cell.length_c   1.000
_cell.angle_alpha   90.00
_cell.angle_beta   90.00
_cell.angle_gamma   90.00
#
_symmetry.space_group_name_H-M   'P 1'
#
loop_
_entity.id
_entity.type
_entity.pdbx_description
1 polymer ?
#
loop_
_entity_poly.entity_id
_entity_poly.type
_entity_poly.pdbx_seq_one_letter_code
_entity_poly.pdbx_strand_id
1 'polypeptide(L)'
;MILLLIFSIFLSSFSLCNNRFSDDIVLLLDPINLSSYVLDKYHPNLNKNISYYSISIDGSTNMPLNHLVPENLYFDYNDISGSISQLFYEQNKNDKYFNTKVAAANSIGSSTKSIFQLESKSLVENINQNIFMNINKKTDNLNLNFSYLYHYDREPDQYNLHSSINEFKKENESFITGYNISYKKNNISFESSLSIQNSFHKRSELYEMDFQYLSYIKRSIFNNNQINLDLGSLSVYLGNINQDIVLKDDLSDTNFYKNHNNTPSLGMNINKEKFNMKIYGSEISDKYKPSFEIVYFLDNSYLKLSSENYVYGLLVDNDELYGEYSFIDYLRNNFTISYDFNNYDFNINLGEIESDETSYNYFLFSGQIDYSFFDFEYDYFKYLNKSENLGIDDYLKISLGIYPYRNKYDFDFFAKINFNHYTFDRGIDILSMNLFSSNIELYQTQLYGFEFGFDFDSFIISYKSKNLLSNDVIFPGGISPFKRFDYINIIWVFKD
;
A
#
# COMPACT_ATOMS: atom_id res chain seq x y z
N MET A 1 33.85 -24.55 -11.39
CA MET A 1 32.59 -25.03 -10.79
C MET A 1 32.19 -24.19 -9.59
N ILE A 2 32.91 -24.22 -8.46
CA ILE A 2 32.63 -23.31 -7.32
C ILE A 2 32.73 -21.82 -7.73
N LEU A 3 33.69 -21.47 -8.60
CA LEU A 3 33.80 -20.12 -9.17
C LEU A 3 32.67 -19.74 -10.17
N LEU A 4 31.84 -20.69 -10.60
CA LEU A 4 30.66 -20.42 -11.44
C LEU A 4 29.39 -20.23 -10.60
N LEU A 5 29.36 -20.78 -9.38
CA LEU A 5 28.30 -20.53 -8.38
C LEU A 5 28.43 -19.16 -7.70
N ILE A 6 29.64 -18.58 -7.72
CA ILE A 6 29.93 -17.25 -7.16
C ILE A 6 29.65 -16.13 -8.19
N PHE A 7 29.44 -16.48 -9.47
CA PHE A 7 29.17 -15.51 -10.55
C PHE A 7 27.71 -15.52 -11.03
N SER A 8 26.87 -16.45 -10.55
CA SER A 8 25.41 -16.43 -10.76
C SER A 8 24.65 -15.64 -9.69
N ILE A 9 25.36 -15.08 -8.71
CA ILE A 9 24.91 -13.93 -7.94
C ILE A 9 25.46 -12.71 -8.68
N PHE A 10 24.64 -12.06 -9.51
CA PHE A 10 24.51 -10.60 -9.62
C PHE A 10 23.52 -10.24 -10.75
N LEU A 11 22.62 -9.30 -10.44
CA LEU A 11 21.77 -8.52 -11.36
C LEU A 11 20.71 -9.25 -12.22
N SER A 12 19.45 -9.12 -11.81
CA SER A 12 18.64 -8.01 -12.37
C SER A 12 17.58 -7.57 -11.37
N SER A 13 17.24 -6.28 -11.44
CA SER A 13 16.46 -5.56 -10.44
C SER A 13 14.96 -5.66 -10.71
N PHE A 14 14.11 -5.59 -9.67
CA PHE A 14 13.06 -4.57 -9.68
C PHE A 14 12.71 -4.07 -8.28
N SER A 15 13.00 -2.79 -8.07
CA SER A 15 12.49 -2.00 -6.96
C SER A 15 11.11 -1.44 -7.29
N LEU A 16 10.13 -1.77 -6.47
CA LEU A 16 9.00 -0.92 -6.04
C LEU A 16 8.39 -1.62 -4.82
N CYS A 17 7.77 -0.86 -3.91
CA CYS A 17 7.37 -1.32 -2.59
C CYS A 17 6.45 -2.55 -2.63
N ASN A 18 7.03 -3.74 -2.42
CA ASN A 18 6.33 -5.00 -2.21
C ASN A 18 7.10 -5.82 -1.16
N ASN A 19 6.65 -5.74 0.10
CA ASN A 19 6.56 -6.99 0.85
C ASN A 19 5.65 -7.89 0.02
N ARG A 20 6.16 -9.03 -0.48
CA ARG A 20 5.42 -9.87 -1.44
C ARG A 20 4.10 -10.41 -0.87
N PHE A 21 3.96 -10.40 0.45
CA PHE A 21 2.68 -10.44 1.15
C PHE A 21 2.24 -9.01 1.47
N SER A 22 1.21 -8.51 0.78
CA SER A 22 0.59 -7.23 1.13
C SER A 22 -0.10 -7.35 2.49
N ASP A 23 0.09 -6.37 3.36
CA ASP A 23 -0.62 -6.28 4.65
C ASP A 23 -2.06 -5.74 4.47
N ASP A 24 -2.66 -5.98 3.31
CA ASP A 24 -3.77 -5.22 2.75
C ASP A 24 -4.72 -6.13 1.95
N ILE A 25 -6.00 -5.76 1.89
CA ILE A 25 -6.97 -6.32 0.94
C ILE A 25 -7.06 -5.40 -0.27
N VAL A 26 -6.68 -5.89 -1.45
CA VAL A 26 -6.94 -5.21 -2.71
C VAL A 26 -8.37 -5.55 -3.14
N LEU A 27 -9.31 -4.63 -2.92
CA LEU A 27 -10.68 -4.79 -3.38
C LEU A 27 -10.80 -4.27 -4.81
N LEU A 28 -11.09 -5.17 -5.74
CA LEU A 28 -11.27 -4.84 -7.16
C LEU A 28 -12.77 -4.73 -7.47
N LEU A 29 -13.29 -3.51 -7.65
CA LEU A 29 -14.70 -3.33 -8.03
C LEU A 29 -14.93 -3.35 -9.54
N ASP A 30 -13.89 -3.13 -10.35
CA ASP A 30 -13.98 -3.02 -11.81
C ASP A 30 -12.78 -3.71 -12.51
N PRO A 31 -12.92 -4.13 -13.78
CA PRO A 31 -11.86 -4.85 -14.50
C PRO A 31 -10.74 -3.95 -15.04
N ILE A 32 -10.89 -2.63 -15.08
CA ILE A 32 -9.81 -1.71 -15.49
C ILE A 32 -9.12 -1.03 -14.29
N ASN A 33 -9.43 -1.50 -13.08
CA ASN A 33 -8.89 -1.12 -11.79
C ASN A 33 -9.19 0.32 -11.32
N LEU A 34 -10.02 1.11 -12.02
CA LEU A 34 -10.35 2.50 -11.64
C LEU A 34 -10.91 2.63 -10.22
N SER A 35 -11.72 1.66 -9.79
CA SER A 35 -12.32 1.54 -8.47
C SER A 35 -11.66 0.41 -7.67
N SER A 36 -10.33 0.33 -7.71
CA SER A 36 -9.56 -0.56 -6.82
C SER A 36 -9.28 0.13 -5.51
N TYR A 37 -9.58 -0.48 -4.37
CA TYR A 37 -9.29 0.07 -3.04
C TYR A 37 -8.25 -0.78 -2.31
N VAL A 38 -7.50 -0.17 -1.38
CA VAL A 38 -6.51 -0.87 -0.55
C VAL A 38 -6.93 -0.72 0.90
N LEU A 39 -7.61 -1.77 1.37
CA LEU A 39 -8.25 -1.81 2.67
C LEU A 39 -7.28 -2.39 3.69
N ASP A 40 -7.30 -1.85 4.90
CA ASP A 40 -6.50 -2.41 5.99
C ASP A 40 -7.02 -3.82 6.31
N LYS A 41 -6.18 -4.87 6.19
CA LYS A 41 -6.66 -6.24 6.45
C LYS A 41 -7.02 -6.49 7.91
N TYR A 42 -6.69 -5.58 8.81
CA TYR A 42 -7.13 -5.61 10.19
C TYR A 42 -8.42 -4.83 10.39
N HIS A 43 -8.71 -3.80 9.57
CA HIS A 43 -9.98 -3.05 9.54
C HIS A 43 -10.53 -2.96 8.12
N PRO A 44 -11.16 -4.03 7.61
CA PRO A 44 -11.46 -4.16 6.18
C PRO A 44 -12.55 -3.21 5.68
N ASN A 45 -13.18 -2.43 6.55
CA ASN A 45 -14.07 -1.33 6.19
C ASN A 45 -13.34 -0.02 5.82
N LEU A 46 -12.04 0.08 6.08
CA LEU A 46 -11.28 1.34 6.00
C LEU A 46 -10.09 1.22 5.03
N ASN A 47 -9.83 2.29 4.26
CA ASN A 47 -8.63 2.35 3.42
C ASN A 47 -7.38 2.60 4.26
N LYS A 48 -6.30 1.93 3.89
CA LYS A 48 -5.04 1.96 4.62
C LYS A 48 -4.20 3.19 4.24
N ASN A 49 -3.42 3.71 5.19
CA ASN A 49 -2.36 4.68 4.89
C ASN A 49 -1.32 4.07 3.93
N ILE A 50 -1.08 4.73 2.79
CA ILE A 50 -0.15 4.25 1.76
C ILE A 50 1.18 5.02 1.89
N SER A 51 2.29 4.30 2.09
CA SER A 51 3.62 4.93 2.10
C SER A 51 4.32 4.80 0.75
N TYR A 52 4.81 5.92 0.23
CA TYR A 52 5.57 6.00 -1.03
C TYR A 52 6.86 6.79 -0.79
N TYR A 53 8.02 6.16 -0.98
CA TYR A 53 9.35 6.73 -0.66
C TYR A 53 9.48 7.32 0.74
N SER A 54 9.39 8.66 0.90
CA SER A 54 9.43 9.37 2.18
C SER A 54 8.14 10.15 2.49
N ILE A 55 7.07 9.90 1.75
CA ILE A 55 5.72 10.39 2.06
C ILE A 55 4.83 9.24 2.52
N SER A 56 3.87 9.58 3.37
CA SER A 56 2.73 8.75 3.76
C SER A 56 1.47 9.50 3.39
N ILE A 57 0.65 8.85 2.55
CA ILE A 57 -0.68 9.27 2.15
C ILE A 57 -1.66 8.70 3.17
N ASP A 58 -2.49 9.57 3.73
CA ASP A 58 -3.52 9.24 4.70
C ASP A 58 -4.70 8.55 4.01
N GLY A 59 -4.97 7.30 4.39
CA GLY A 59 -5.99 6.43 3.78
C GLY A 59 -7.42 6.84 4.11
N SER A 60 -7.64 7.68 5.14
CA SER A 60 -8.98 8.14 5.53
C SER A 60 -9.67 9.01 4.47
N THR A 61 -8.97 9.38 3.41
CA THR A 61 -9.54 10.01 2.22
C THR A 61 -10.36 9.05 1.36
N ASN A 62 -10.27 7.73 1.64
CA ASN A 62 -11.00 6.65 0.99
C ASN A 62 -10.97 6.71 -0.55
N MET A 63 -9.78 6.91 -1.09
CA MET A 63 -9.54 7.09 -2.52
C MET A 63 -9.12 5.77 -3.18
N PRO A 64 -9.53 5.49 -4.44
CA PRO A 64 -9.08 4.29 -5.11
C PRO A 64 -7.57 4.32 -5.37
N LEU A 65 -6.91 3.18 -5.18
CA LEU A 65 -5.48 2.94 -5.38
C LEU A 65 -4.95 3.44 -6.73
N ASN A 66 -5.72 3.25 -7.80
CA ASN A 66 -5.35 3.67 -9.16
C ASN A 66 -5.22 5.20 -9.31
N HIS A 67 -5.73 5.98 -8.36
CA HIS A 67 -5.57 7.43 -8.27
C HIS A 67 -4.42 7.85 -7.33
N LEU A 68 -3.91 6.94 -6.49
CA LEU A 68 -2.87 7.20 -5.49
C LEU A 68 -1.48 6.67 -5.87
N VAL A 69 -1.41 5.59 -6.64
CA VAL A 69 -0.14 4.94 -7.04
C VAL A 69 0.36 5.54 -8.36
N PRO A 70 1.56 6.17 -8.37
CA PRO A 70 2.15 6.64 -9.62
C PRO A 70 2.44 5.48 -10.58
N GLU A 71 2.28 5.69 -11.88
CA GLU A 71 2.69 4.68 -12.88
C GLU A 71 4.18 4.29 -12.72
N ASN A 72 4.51 3.03 -12.99
CA ASN A 72 5.84 2.48 -12.73
C ASN A 72 6.91 3.09 -13.65
N LEU A 73 7.80 3.90 -13.08
CA LEU A 73 8.90 4.56 -13.81
C LEU A 73 10.24 3.95 -13.40
N TYR A 74 10.90 3.26 -14.33
CA TYR A 74 12.07 2.44 -14.05
C TYR A 74 13.40 3.18 -14.27
N PHE A 75 14.33 3.02 -13.32
CA PHE A 75 15.68 3.61 -13.35
C PHE A 75 16.72 2.55 -12.96
N ASP A 76 17.73 2.32 -13.82
CA ASP A 76 18.88 1.51 -13.42
C ASP A 76 19.98 2.38 -12.78
N TYR A 77 20.60 1.81 -11.75
CA TYR A 77 21.66 2.39 -10.93
C TYR A 77 22.86 1.48 -10.75
N ASN A 78 22.70 0.18 -11.02
CA ASN A 78 23.57 -0.81 -10.44
C ASN A 78 24.73 -1.21 -11.36
N ASP A 79 24.66 -0.92 -12.66
CA ASP A 79 25.63 -1.42 -13.66
C ASP A 79 26.62 -0.40 -14.27
N ILE A 80 26.51 0.91 -14.00
CA ILE A 80 27.33 1.93 -14.72
C ILE A 80 28.30 2.71 -13.81
N SER A 81 29.58 2.70 -14.18
CA SER A 81 30.63 3.53 -13.57
C SER A 81 31.05 4.69 -14.50
N GLY A 82 30.30 5.81 -14.47
CA GLY A 82 30.58 6.96 -15.33
C GLY A 82 29.63 8.16 -15.18
N SER A 83 29.86 9.19 -16.02
CA SER A 83 29.04 10.42 -16.11
C SER A 83 27.71 10.19 -16.83
N ILE A 84 26.60 10.76 -16.35
CA ILE A 84 25.23 10.33 -16.70
C ILE A 84 24.34 11.53 -17.12
N SER A 85 23.31 11.25 -17.94
CA SER A 85 22.38 12.22 -18.54
C SER A 85 20.93 11.70 -18.56
N GLN A 86 19.93 12.60 -18.52
CA GLN A 86 18.49 12.33 -18.33
C GLN A 86 17.62 13.03 -19.39
N LEU A 87 16.47 12.47 -19.80
CA LEU A 87 15.32 13.26 -20.29
C LEU A 87 13.95 12.52 -20.24
N PHE A 88 12.87 13.31 -20.35
CA PHE A 88 11.42 13.00 -20.27
C PHE A 88 10.63 13.68 -21.42
N TYR A 89 9.47 13.16 -21.89
CA TYR A 89 8.54 13.89 -22.78
C TYR A 89 7.03 13.48 -22.87
N GLU A 90 6.09 14.42 -22.64
CA GLU A 90 4.58 14.51 -22.83
C GLU A 90 3.92 14.06 -24.19
N GLN A 91 2.57 13.86 -24.33
CA GLN A 91 1.81 13.96 -25.62
C GLN A 91 0.47 13.15 -25.68
N ASN A 92 -0.52 13.50 -26.55
CA ASN A 92 -1.97 13.34 -26.28
C ASN A 92 -2.89 12.74 -27.40
N LYS A 93 -3.90 11.95 -26.98
CA LYS A 93 -5.33 11.80 -27.43
C LYS A 93 -5.77 11.72 -28.91
N ASN A 94 -6.92 11.06 -29.08
CA ASN A 94 -7.95 11.52 -30.05
C ASN A 94 -9.33 11.89 -29.45
N ASP A 95 -9.65 11.54 -28.19
CA ASP A 95 -10.83 12.08 -27.48
C ASP A 95 -10.62 12.12 -25.94
N LYS A 96 -10.22 13.29 -25.41
CA LYS A 96 -10.54 13.88 -24.06
C LYS A 96 -10.27 13.06 -22.76
N TYR A 97 -9.65 13.53 -21.66
CA TYR A 97 -8.87 14.72 -21.31
C TYR A 97 -7.66 14.48 -20.31
N PHE A 98 -6.62 13.63 -20.54
CA PHE A 98 -5.12 13.86 -20.44
C PHE A 98 -4.22 12.63 -20.08
N ASN A 99 -3.08 12.41 -20.75
CA ASN A 99 -2.20 11.25 -20.46
C ASN A 99 -0.70 11.59 -20.49
N THR A 100 0.05 11.21 -19.44
CA THR A 100 1.43 11.66 -19.14
C THR A 100 2.25 10.57 -18.41
N LYS A 101 3.45 10.91 -17.89
CA LYS A 101 4.70 10.23 -18.30
C LYS A 101 5.95 10.68 -17.48
N VAL A 102 7.13 10.16 -17.90
CA VAL A 102 8.32 9.61 -17.18
C VAL A 102 9.68 10.38 -17.24
N ALA A 103 10.48 10.47 -16.14
CA ALA A 103 11.90 9.99 -16.08
C ALA A 103 12.87 10.65 -15.06
N ALA A 104 13.89 9.89 -14.62
CA ALA A 104 15.14 10.28 -13.91
C ALA A 104 16.41 9.97 -14.73
N ALA A 105 17.53 10.63 -14.41
CA ALA A 105 18.89 10.06 -14.49
C ALA A 105 19.90 10.88 -13.65
N ASN A 106 21.08 10.29 -13.39
CA ASN A 106 21.75 10.38 -12.09
C ASN A 106 23.29 10.34 -12.17
N SER A 107 24.07 11.36 -11.82
CA SER A 107 25.54 11.30 -11.95
C SER A 107 26.30 11.59 -10.66
N ILE A 108 27.40 10.84 -10.38
CA ILE A 108 28.02 10.73 -9.05
C ILE A 108 29.56 10.67 -9.11
N GLY A 109 30.23 11.49 -8.30
CA GLY A 109 31.67 11.44 -8.02
C GLY A 109 32.00 10.76 -6.68
N SER A 110 32.93 11.30 -5.90
CA SER A 110 33.14 10.86 -4.50
C SER A 110 31.92 11.09 -3.60
N SER A 111 30.95 11.93 -4.04
CA SER A 111 29.54 11.91 -3.67
C SER A 111 28.66 12.60 -4.75
N THR A 112 27.33 12.69 -4.55
CA THR A 112 26.38 13.64 -5.22
C THR A 112 26.17 13.44 -6.74
N LYS A 113 24.97 13.15 -7.31
CA LYS A 113 23.56 13.10 -6.80
C LYS A 113 22.60 12.19 -7.64
N SER A 114 21.32 11.99 -7.25
CA SER A 114 20.32 11.22 -8.05
C SER A 114 18.82 11.58 -7.84
N ILE A 115 18.03 11.27 -8.89
CA ILE A 115 16.56 11.09 -9.09
C ILE A 115 15.78 12.28 -9.66
N PHE A 116 14.74 11.93 -10.42
CA PHE A 116 13.58 12.74 -10.79
C PHE A 116 12.40 11.79 -11.09
N GLN A 117 11.17 12.26 -11.05
CA GLN A 117 10.02 11.52 -11.58
C GLN A 117 9.02 12.55 -12.09
N LEU A 118 8.17 12.21 -13.06
CA LEU A 118 7.05 13.05 -13.48
C LEU A 118 5.86 12.13 -13.79
N GLU A 119 4.64 12.64 -13.77
CA GLU A 119 3.40 11.93 -14.10
C GLU A 119 2.26 12.94 -14.29
N SER A 120 1.20 12.54 -14.98
CA SER A 120 -0.07 13.27 -15.17
C SER A 120 -1.10 12.38 -15.88
N LYS A 121 -2.38 12.40 -15.50
CA LYS A 121 -3.34 11.42 -16.02
C LYS A 121 -4.79 11.86 -15.90
N SER A 122 -5.67 11.36 -16.79
CA SER A 122 -7.11 11.63 -16.90
C SER A 122 -7.69 11.08 -18.22
N LEU A 123 -8.96 10.69 -18.27
CA LEU A 123 -9.75 10.90 -19.50
C LEU A 123 -11.16 11.45 -19.16
N VAL A 124 -11.21 12.70 -18.70
CA VAL A 124 -12.41 13.47 -18.29
C VAL A 124 -13.07 13.01 -16.97
N GLU A 125 -12.87 13.62 -15.80
CA GLU A 125 -11.85 14.54 -15.30
C GLU A 125 -11.57 14.20 -13.81
N ASN A 126 -10.98 13.05 -13.53
CA ASN A 126 -10.40 12.79 -12.21
C ASN A 126 -8.89 12.61 -12.41
N ILE A 127 -8.16 13.73 -12.22
CA ILE A 127 -6.94 14.07 -12.96
C ILE A 127 -5.73 14.19 -12.02
N ASN A 128 -4.96 13.12 -11.83
CA ASN A 128 -3.86 13.15 -10.85
C ASN A 128 -2.44 13.03 -11.46
N GLN A 129 -1.46 13.76 -10.90
CA GLN A 129 -0.24 14.17 -11.61
C GLN A 129 1.02 14.30 -10.70
N ASN A 130 1.75 13.18 -10.42
CA ASN A 130 2.77 13.12 -9.34
C ASN A 130 4.24 12.77 -9.68
N ILE A 131 5.19 13.49 -9.05
CA ILE A 131 6.41 13.98 -9.75
C ILE A 131 7.71 13.91 -8.89
N PHE A 132 7.93 12.90 -8.03
CA PHE A 132 9.02 13.01 -7.02
C PHE A 132 9.78 11.75 -6.58
N MET A 133 11.12 11.88 -6.56
CA MET A 133 12.02 11.44 -5.48
C MET A 133 13.40 12.13 -5.63
N ASN A 134 14.26 12.06 -4.62
CA ASN A 134 15.55 12.76 -4.51
C ASN A 134 16.52 12.00 -3.57
N ILE A 135 17.73 11.62 -4.04
CA ILE A 135 18.78 10.86 -3.30
C ILE A 135 20.07 11.69 -3.19
N ASN A 136 20.75 11.66 -2.04
CA ASN A 136 22.17 12.02 -1.98
C ASN A 136 22.98 11.21 -0.95
N LYS A 137 24.17 10.73 -1.36
CA LYS A 137 25.18 10.12 -0.49
C LYS A 137 26.58 10.15 -1.14
N LYS A 138 27.63 10.23 -0.30
CA LYS A 138 28.79 9.27 -0.24
C LYS A 138 30.00 9.73 0.59
N THR A 139 29.96 10.90 1.22
CA THR A 139 30.86 11.21 2.35
C THR A 139 30.10 11.09 3.69
N ASP A 140 30.73 10.46 4.69
CA ASP A 140 30.26 10.33 6.09
C ASP A 140 28.98 9.52 6.39
N ASN A 141 28.68 8.47 5.62
CA ASN A 141 27.61 7.48 5.90
C ASN A 141 26.17 8.03 6.05
N LEU A 142 25.94 9.31 5.80
CA LEU A 142 24.62 9.91 5.73
C LEU A 142 23.87 9.46 4.47
N ASN A 143 22.56 9.22 4.62
CA ASN A 143 21.59 9.12 3.54
C ASN A 143 20.46 10.12 3.82
N LEU A 144 20.04 10.86 2.79
CA LEU A 144 18.91 11.78 2.84
C LEU A 144 18.05 11.57 1.59
N ASN A 145 16.80 11.18 1.83
CA ASN A 145 15.74 11.14 0.84
C ASN A 145 14.78 12.31 1.07
N PHE A 146 14.25 12.88 -0.01
CA PHE A 146 13.15 13.86 0.03
C PHE A 146 12.13 13.52 -1.05
N SER A 147 10.85 13.66 -0.71
CA SER A 147 9.71 13.37 -1.59
C SER A 147 8.62 14.42 -1.37
N TYR A 148 7.80 14.63 -2.39
CA TYR A 148 6.63 15.51 -2.39
C TYR A 148 5.56 14.83 -3.25
N LEU A 149 4.29 15.17 -3.08
CA LEU A 149 3.20 14.74 -3.94
C LEU A 149 2.12 15.85 -3.90
N TYR A 150 1.63 16.24 -5.07
CA TYR A 150 0.49 17.16 -5.22
C TYR A 150 -0.61 16.42 -5.95
N HIS A 151 -1.70 16.21 -5.24
CA HIS A 151 -2.83 15.40 -5.67
C HIS A 151 -4.06 16.30 -5.80
N TYR A 152 -4.82 16.16 -6.87
CA TYR A 152 -6.15 16.75 -7.00
C TYR A 152 -7.08 15.71 -7.62
N ASP A 153 -8.03 15.22 -6.83
CA ASP A 153 -9.09 14.33 -7.29
C ASP A 153 -10.45 15.02 -7.16
N ARG A 154 -11.31 14.74 -8.14
CA ARG A 154 -12.70 15.18 -8.23
C ARG A 154 -13.55 14.02 -8.70
N GLU A 155 -14.70 13.83 -8.04
CA GLU A 155 -15.62 12.74 -8.35
C GLU A 155 -16.00 12.73 -9.85
N PRO A 156 -15.77 11.63 -10.59
CA PRO A 156 -16.02 11.59 -12.03
C PRO A 156 -17.52 11.59 -12.35
N ASP A 157 -17.94 12.39 -13.34
CA ASP A 157 -19.33 12.45 -13.83
C ASP A 157 -19.93 11.07 -14.19
N GLN A 158 -19.08 10.10 -14.57
CA GLN A 158 -19.48 8.75 -14.97
C GLN A 158 -19.93 7.84 -13.82
N TYR A 159 -19.60 8.13 -12.56
CA TYR A 159 -20.08 7.35 -11.41
C TYR A 159 -21.47 7.80 -10.93
N ASN A 160 -21.99 8.92 -11.44
CA ASN A 160 -23.35 9.38 -11.16
C ASN A 160 -24.40 8.55 -11.92
N LEU A 161 -24.49 7.27 -11.59
CA LEU A 161 -25.38 6.28 -12.21
C LEU A 161 -26.86 6.52 -11.89
N HIS A 162 -27.18 7.39 -10.93
CA HIS A 162 -28.54 7.51 -10.38
C HIS A 162 -29.10 8.92 -10.17
N SER A 163 -28.33 10.01 -10.25
CA SER A 163 -28.88 11.37 -10.05
C SER A 163 -28.81 12.24 -11.30
N SER A 164 -29.93 12.91 -11.60
CA SER A 164 -30.00 13.96 -12.63
C SER A 164 -29.45 15.31 -12.15
N ILE A 165 -28.54 15.30 -11.18
CA ILE A 165 -28.10 16.46 -10.40
C ILE A 165 -26.57 16.46 -10.38
N ASN A 166 -25.96 17.35 -11.16
CA ASN A 166 -24.49 17.46 -11.28
C ASN A 166 -23.82 18.17 -10.08
N GLU A 167 -24.56 18.40 -8.99
CA GLU A 167 -24.18 19.25 -7.87
C GLU A 167 -23.53 18.45 -6.71
N PHE A 168 -23.60 17.11 -6.73
CA PHE A 168 -23.11 16.23 -5.66
C PHE A 168 -21.60 15.89 -5.71
N LYS A 169 -20.79 16.61 -6.49
CA LYS A 169 -19.38 16.23 -6.69
C LYS A 169 -18.53 16.47 -5.44
N LYS A 170 -17.80 15.43 -5.04
CA LYS A 170 -16.72 15.55 -4.04
C LYS A 170 -15.39 15.98 -4.69
N GLU A 171 -14.63 16.80 -3.97
CA GLU A 171 -13.34 17.36 -4.39
C GLU A 171 -12.32 17.20 -3.24
N ASN A 172 -11.13 16.70 -3.53
CA ASN A 172 -10.02 16.57 -2.57
C ASN A 172 -8.70 17.00 -3.24
N GLU A 173 -8.11 18.07 -2.72
CA GLU A 173 -6.80 18.58 -3.11
C GLU A 173 -5.81 18.35 -1.97
N SER A 174 -4.73 17.59 -2.19
CA SER A 174 -3.73 17.32 -1.16
C SER A 174 -2.29 17.61 -1.58
N PHE A 175 -1.55 18.19 -0.66
CA PHE A 175 -0.14 18.51 -0.73
C PHE A 175 0.59 17.67 0.32
N ILE A 176 1.45 16.77 -0.12
CA ILE A 176 2.19 15.86 0.75
C ILE A 176 3.68 16.09 0.56
N THR A 177 4.45 16.13 1.65
CA THR A 177 5.90 16.31 1.63
C THR A 177 6.54 15.47 2.71
N GLY A 178 7.75 14.97 2.48
CA GLY A 178 8.44 14.24 3.52
C GLY A 178 9.90 13.93 3.22
N TYR A 179 10.64 13.63 4.27
CA TYR A 179 12.05 13.27 4.21
C TYR A 179 12.33 11.99 5.00
N ASN A 180 13.34 11.24 4.58
CA ASN A 180 13.97 10.19 5.40
C ASN A 180 15.45 10.51 5.54
N ILE A 181 15.95 10.57 6.78
CA ILE A 181 17.35 10.72 7.15
C ILE A 181 17.80 9.41 7.78
N SER A 182 18.93 8.86 7.33
CA SER A 182 19.62 7.77 8.02
C SER A 182 21.10 8.12 8.14
N TYR A 183 21.64 8.04 9.34
CA TYR A 183 23.03 8.37 9.66
C TYR A 183 23.64 7.26 10.49
N LYS A 184 24.80 6.71 10.06
CA LYS A 184 25.51 5.66 10.81
C LYS A 184 26.98 6.01 11.01
N LYS A 185 27.39 6.21 12.27
CA LYS A 185 28.79 6.46 12.64
C LYS A 185 29.22 5.54 13.77
N ASN A 186 30.29 4.78 13.52
CA ASN A 186 30.76 3.73 14.40
C ASN A 186 29.59 2.78 14.75
N ASN A 187 29.31 2.68 16.04
CA ASN A 187 28.31 1.80 16.65
C ASN A 187 26.94 2.48 16.83
N ILE A 188 26.76 3.73 16.39
CA ILE A 188 25.50 4.46 16.54
C ILE A 188 24.87 4.66 15.15
N SER A 189 23.58 4.35 15.03
CA SER A 189 22.76 4.83 13.93
C SER A 189 21.58 5.66 14.41
N PHE A 190 21.21 6.65 13.62
CA PHE A 190 20.02 7.47 13.78
C PHE A 190 19.22 7.40 12.48
N GLU A 191 17.93 7.13 12.61
CA GLU A 191 16.96 7.09 11.53
C GLU A 191 15.81 8.02 11.89
N SER A 192 15.36 8.83 10.94
CA SER A 192 14.30 9.81 11.13
C SER A 192 13.53 9.98 9.83
N SER A 193 12.22 9.79 9.87
CA SER A 193 11.32 10.02 8.74
C SER A 193 10.18 10.93 9.14
N LEU A 194 9.90 11.95 8.34
CA LEU A 194 8.77 12.85 8.50
C LEU A 194 7.97 12.87 7.20
N SER A 195 6.65 12.70 7.28
CA SER A 195 5.69 13.05 6.24
C SER A 195 4.68 14.06 6.78
N ILE A 196 4.33 15.06 5.98
CA ILE A 196 3.27 16.04 6.24
C ILE A 196 2.35 16.04 5.02
N GLN A 197 1.08 15.73 5.24
CA GLN A 197 -0.02 15.92 4.30
C GLN A 197 -0.88 17.09 4.77
N ASN A 198 -1.12 18.07 3.90
CA ASN A 198 -2.21 19.03 4.04
C ASN A 198 -3.21 18.75 2.93
N SER A 199 -4.50 18.62 3.23
CA SER A 199 -5.54 18.34 2.24
C SER A 199 -6.71 19.31 2.43
N PHE A 200 -7.25 19.85 1.36
CA PHE A 200 -8.53 20.51 1.32
C PHE A 200 -9.57 19.53 0.80
N HIS A 201 -10.66 19.37 1.55
CA HIS A 201 -11.77 18.50 1.23
C HIS A 201 -13.02 19.32 1.06
N LYS A 202 -13.84 18.95 0.08
CA LYS A 202 -15.16 19.54 -0.14
C LYS A 202 -16.15 18.48 -0.59
N ARG A 203 -17.29 18.38 0.10
CA ARG A 203 -18.38 17.45 -0.22
C ARG A 203 -19.75 18.10 -0.02
N SER A 204 -20.75 17.63 -0.76
CA SER A 204 -22.14 18.03 -0.60
C SER A 204 -22.82 17.34 0.58
N GLU A 205 -23.66 18.06 1.31
CA GLU A 205 -24.54 17.54 2.35
C GLU A 205 -26.02 17.71 1.97
N LEU A 206 -26.83 16.69 2.26
CA LEU A 206 -28.28 16.68 2.09
C LEU A 206 -28.95 17.22 3.36
N TYR A 207 -29.54 18.43 3.28
CA TYR A 207 -30.42 18.95 4.32
C TYR A 207 -31.89 18.68 3.97
N GLU A 208 -32.79 18.70 4.96
CA GLU A 208 -34.20 18.30 4.78
C GLU A 208 -34.98 19.07 3.69
N MET A 209 -34.49 20.24 3.23
CA MET A 209 -35.07 21.01 2.11
C MET A 209 -34.07 21.74 1.19
N ASP A 210 -32.75 21.73 1.44
CA ASP A 210 -31.73 22.47 0.68
C ASP A 210 -30.37 21.73 0.67
N PHE A 211 -29.45 22.13 -0.21
CA PHE A 211 -28.06 21.61 -0.23
C PHE A 211 -27.07 22.58 0.40
N GLN A 212 -26.09 22.06 1.12
CA GLN A 212 -24.90 22.78 1.57
C GLN A 212 -23.62 22.01 1.20
N TYR A 213 -22.46 22.66 1.31
CA TYR A 213 -21.16 22.00 1.16
C TYR A 213 -20.42 22.04 2.50
N LEU A 214 -19.95 20.88 2.94
CA LEU A 214 -18.92 20.78 3.96
C LEU A 214 -17.57 20.95 3.28
N SER A 215 -16.81 21.95 3.72
CA SER A 215 -15.45 22.22 3.26
C SER A 215 -14.52 22.28 4.48
N TYR A 216 -13.36 21.63 4.42
CA TYR A 216 -12.42 21.62 5.55
C TYR A 216 -10.97 21.37 5.11
N ILE A 217 -10.03 21.82 5.93
CA ILE A 217 -8.59 21.58 5.79
C ILE A 217 -8.16 20.50 6.79
N LYS A 218 -7.71 19.36 6.27
CA LYS A 218 -7.05 18.28 7.01
C LYS A 218 -5.54 18.47 6.99
N ARG A 219 -4.89 18.27 8.13
CA ARG A 219 -3.43 18.18 8.23
C ARG A 219 -3.04 16.92 9.00
N SER A 220 -2.31 16.03 8.34
CA SER A 220 -1.74 14.81 8.92
C SER A 220 -0.22 14.93 8.96
N ILE A 221 0.41 14.60 10.08
CA ILE A 221 1.87 14.55 10.24
C ILE A 221 2.24 13.18 10.76
N PHE A 222 3.10 12.47 10.04
CA PHE A 222 3.67 11.19 10.45
C PHE A 222 5.16 11.38 10.71
N ASN A 223 5.65 11.03 11.89
CA ASN A 223 7.05 11.23 12.28
C ASN A 223 7.57 10.00 13.02
N ASN A 224 8.61 9.34 12.51
CA ASN A 224 9.25 8.20 13.17
C ASN A 224 10.74 8.51 13.38
N ASN A 225 11.24 8.34 14.59
CA ASN A 225 12.64 8.56 14.95
C ASN A 225 13.16 7.36 15.73
N GLN A 226 14.32 6.85 15.34
CA GLN A 226 14.96 5.70 15.99
C GLN A 226 16.46 5.94 16.16
N ILE A 227 16.97 5.68 17.36
CA ILE A 227 18.41 5.65 17.66
C ILE A 227 18.77 4.22 18.03
N ASN A 228 19.74 3.63 17.32
CA ASN A 228 20.29 2.31 17.64
C ASN A 228 21.73 2.44 18.15
N LEU A 229 22.06 1.67 19.17
CA LEU A 229 23.41 1.44 19.66
C LEU A 229 23.77 -0.04 19.46
N ASP A 230 24.76 -0.30 18.60
CA ASP A 230 25.28 -1.61 18.24
C ASP A 230 26.48 -1.98 19.15
N LEU A 231 26.37 -3.09 19.87
CA LEU A 231 27.42 -3.64 20.74
C LEU A 231 27.92 -5.00 20.22
N GLY A 232 27.70 -5.29 18.93
CA GLY A 232 28.08 -6.54 18.28
C GLY A 232 26.93 -7.56 18.28
N SER A 233 26.96 -8.53 19.20
CA SER A 233 25.89 -9.53 19.35
C SER A 233 24.66 -9.03 20.10
N LEU A 234 24.68 -7.76 20.54
CA LEU A 234 23.58 -7.07 21.20
C LEU A 234 23.46 -5.67 20.60
N SER A 235 22.25 -5.23 20.26
CA SER A 235 21.97 -3.82 19.98
C SER A 235 20.80 -3.35 20.82
N VAL A 236 20.83 -2.10 21.29
CA VAL A 236 19.71 -1.45 21.99
C VAL A 236 19.15 -0.36 21.10
N TYR A 237 17.83 -0.19 21.08
CA TYR A 237 17.19 0.90 20.34
C TYR A 237 16.20 1.69 21.20
N LEU A 238 16.12 2.98 20.92
CA LEU A 238 15.09 3.90 21.37
C LEU A 238 14.35 4.39 20.13
N GLY A 239 13.06 4.08 20.04
CA GLY A 239 12.18 4.47 18.94
C GLY A 239 11.08 5.41 19.41
N ASN A 240 10.53 6.20 18.50
CA ASN A 240 9.41 7.08 18.77
C ASN A 240 8.64 7.36 17.48
N ILE A 241 7.37 6.96 17.45
CA ILE A 241 6.44 7.22 16.35
C ILE A 241 5.42 8.24 16.83
N ASN A 242 5.24 9.34 16.10
CA ASN A 242 4.16 10.31 16.32
C ASN A 242 3.26 10.38 15.07
N GLN A 243 1.98 10.56 15.31
CA GLN A 243 0.97 10.88 14.32
C GLN A 243 0.10 12.02 14.85
N ASP A 244 0.18 13.19 14.23
CA ASP A 244 -0.77 14.30 14.47
C ASP A 244 -1.81 14.31 13.35
N ILE A 245 -3.08 14.46 13.69
CA ILE A 245 -4.15 14.78 12.73
C ILE A 245 -4.92 16.00 13.27
N VAL A 246 -5.12 17.00 12.42
CA VAL A 246 -5.88 18.22 12.72
C VAL A 246 -6.87 18.48 11.58
N LEU A 247 -8.13 18.74 11.91
CA LEU A 247 -9.12 19.25 10.96
C LEU A 247 -9.53 20.67 11.35
N LYS A 248 -9.63 21.54 10.35
CA LYS A 248 -10.08 22.92 10.45
C LYS A 248 -11.21 23.18 9.47
N ASP A 249 -12.17 23.99 9.89
CA ASP A 249 -13.15 24.61 9.01
C ASP A 249 -12.42 25.48 7.95
N ASP A 250 -12.95 25.58 6.72
CA ASP A 250 -12.35 26.44 5.68
C ASP A 250 -12.79 27.90 5.81
N LEU A 251 -13.95 28.17 6.43
CA LEU A 251 -14.48 29.50 6.72
C LEU A 251 -13.95 30.07 8.04
N SER A 252 -13.48 29.23 8.97
CA SER A 252 -12.91 29.66 10.24
C SER A 252 -11.61 28.93 10.60
N ASP A 253 -10.62 29.69 11.07
CA ASP A 253 -9.32 29.16 11.49
C ASP A 253 -9.37 28.23 12.73
N THR A 254 -10.58 27.89 13.20
CA THR A 254 -10.83 27.05 14.37
C THR A 254 -10.69 25.58 14.03
N ASN A 255 -9.93 24.85 14.86
CA ASN A 255 -9.86 23.40 14.75
C ASN A 255 -11.15 22.83 15.35
N PHE A 256 -11.93 22.08 14.57
CA PHE A 256 -13.04 21.29 15.11
C PHE A 256 -12.58 19.90 15.59
N TYR A 257 -11.46 19.41 15.07
CA TYR A 257 -10.85 18.16 15.49
C TYR A 257 -9.32 18.26 15.60
N LYS A 258 -8.75 17.61 16.62
CA LYS A 258 -7.30 17.42 16.76
C LYS A 258 -7.02 16.15 17.58
N ASN A 259 -6.17 15.28 17.05
CA ASN A 259 -5.55 14.19 17.81
C ASN A 259 -4.02 14.15 17.65
N HIS A 260 -3.36 13.56 18.64
CA HIS A 260 -1.92 13.38 18.73
C HIS A 260 -1.62 12.00 19.35
N ASN A 261 -1.26 11.03 18.51
CA ASN A 261 -0.79 9.72 18.95
C ASN A 261 0.74 9.71 19.00
N ASN A 262 1.31 9.34 20.15
CA ASN A 262 2.75 9.23 20.36
C ASN A 262 3.06 7.88 21.00
N THR A 263 3.84 7.07 20.30
CA THR A 263 4.24 5.71 20.71
C THR A 263 5.77 5.67 20.86
N PRO A 264 6.32 6.04 22.03
CA PRO A 264 7.70 5.74 22.36
C PRO A 264 7.90 4.24 22.55
N SER A 265 9.06 3.73 22.13
CA SER A 265 9.43 2.33 22.28
C SER A 265 10.89 2.17 22.69
N LEU A 266 11.16 1.11 23.45
CA LEU A 266 12.50 0.72 23.89
C LEU A 266 12.66 -0.78 23.62
N GLY A 267 13.80 -1.17 23.04
CA GLY A 267 14.04 -2.57 22.76
C GLY A 267 15.51 -2.97 22.68
N MET A 268 15.72 -4.27 22.69
CA MET A 268 17.01 -4.94 22.63
C MET A 268 16.94 -6.06 21.59
N ASN A 269 17.88 -6.08 20.65
CA ASN A 269 18.06 -7.17 19.70
C ASN A 269 19.33 -7.95 20.07
N ILE A 270 19.23 -9.26 20.22
CA ILE A 270 20.32 -10.19 20.46
C ILE A 270 20.53 -10.98 19.17
N ASN A 271 21.70 -10.84 18.55
CA ASN A 271 22.03 -11.50 17.28
C ASN A 271 23.14 -12.54 17.51
N LYS A 272 22.87 -13.78 17.11
CA LYS A 272 23.81 -14.92 17.13
C LYS A 272 23.68 -15.71 15.83
N GLU A 273 24.70 -16.47 15.46
CA GLU A 273 24.84 -17.14 14.15
C GLU A 273 23.59 -17.88 13.64
N LYS A 274 22.83 -18.53 14.53
CA LYS A 274 21.58 -19.25 14.19
C LYS A 274 20.33 -18.71 14.87
N PHE A 275 20.40 -17.54 15.50
CA PHE A 275 19.33 -17.04 16.37
C PHE A 275 19.38 -15.52 16.52
N ASN A 276 18.33 -14.84 16.08
CA ASN A 276 18.08 -13.44 16.41
C ASN A 276 16.85 -13.36 17.34
N MET A 277 16.92 -12.51 18.35
CA MET A 277 15.82 -12.24 19.27
C MET A 277 15.70 -10.75 19.56
N LYS A 278 14.56 -10.17 19.25
CA LYS A 278 14.19 -8.80 19.59
C LYS A 278 13.16 -8.86 20.72
N ILE A 279 13.45 -8.19 21.83
CA ILE A 279 12.52 -7.97 22.93
C ILE A 279 12.36 -6.47 23.09
N TYR A 280 11.13 -5.99 23.12
CA TYR A 280 10.84 -4.57 23.21
C TYR A 280 9.51 -4.33 23.93
N GLY A 281 9.19 -3.06 24.13
CA GLY A 281 7.84 -2.66 24.38
C GLY A 281 7.62 -1.21 23.97
N SER A 282 6.35 -0.87 23.89
CA SER A 282 5.87 0.44 23.49
C SER A 282 4.89 0.96 24.54
N GLU A 283 4.88 2.27 24.75
CA GLU A 283 3.82 2.93 25.52
C GLU A 283 2.58 3.08 24.62
N ILE A 284 1.47 2.49 25.05
CA ILE A 284 0.23 2.36 24.31
C ILE A 284 -0.91 2.60 25.31
N SER A 285 -1.72 3.64 25.09
CA SER A 285 -2.82 4.03 25.99
C SER A 285 -2.37 4.12 27.46
N ASP A 286 -1.32 4.90 27.70
CA ASP A 286 -0.64 5.11 29.01
C ASP A 286 -0.12 3.82 29.68
N LYS A 287 0.03 2.72 28.94
CA LYS A 287 0.50 1.42 29.44
C LYS A 287 1.64 0.88 28.59
N TYR A 288 2.70 0.40 29.24
CA TYR A 288 3.79 -0.27 28.54
C TYR A 288 3.39 -1.71 28.15
N LYS A 289 3.34 -2.00 26.86
CA LYS A 289 3.00 -3.32 26.31
C LYS A 289 4.28 -4.03 25.81
N PRO A 290 4.63 -5.21 26.32
CA PRO A 290 5.78 -5.97 25.82
C PRO A 290 5.47 -6.58 24.45
N SER A 291 6.47 -6.68 23.59
CA SER A 291 6.42 -7.34 22.28
C SER A 291 7.74 -8.07 22.04
N PHE A 292 7.72 -9.11 21.21
CA PHE A 292 8.92 -9.90 20.91
C PHE A 292 8.93 -10.40 19.47
N GLU A 293 10.12 -10.67 18.97
CA GLU A 293 10.37 -11.41 17.74
C GLU A 293 11.55 -12.36 17.97
N ILE A 294 11.41 -13.61 17.54
CA ILE A 294 12.42 -14.65 17.59
C ILE A 294 12.55 -15.20 16.18
N VAL A 295 13.75 -15.16 15.61
CA VAL A 295 14.08 -15.77 14.33
C VAL A 295 15.16 -16.82 14.55
N TYR A 296 14.83 -18.07 14.23
CA TYR A 296 15.75 -19.20 14.32
C TYR A 296 16.17 -19.65 12.91
N PHE A 297 17.48 -19.62 12.63
CA PHE A 297 18.02 -19.97 11.32
C PHE A 297 18.52 -21.42 11.30
N LEU A 298 17.90 -22.20 10.42
CA LEU A 298 18.41 -23.47 9.90
C LEU A 298 19.24 -23.18 8.64
N ASP A 299 19.97 -24.15 8.11
CA ASP A 299 20.96 -23.89 7.05
C ASP A 299 20.35 -23.34 5.75
N ASN A 300 19.12 -23.78 5.41
CA ASN A 300 18.36 -23.37 4.22
C ASN A 300 16.94 -22.86 4.57
N SER A 301 16.69 -22.49 5.83
CA SER A 301 15.36 -22.04 6.29
C SER A 301 15.44 -21.17 7.52
N TYR A 302 14.38 -20.39 7.79
CA TYR A 302 14.18 -19.81 9.11
C TYR A 302 12.74 -20.01 9.60
N LEU A 303 12.61 -20.05 10.92
CA LEU A 303 11.33 -19.95 11.62
C LEU A 303 11.31 -18.62 12.37
N LYS A 304 10.33 -17.78 12.08
CA LYS A 304 10.03 -16.54 12.80
C LYS A 304 8.79 -16.73 13.68
N LEU A 305 8.89 -16.32 14.93
CA LEU A 305 7.79 -16.21 15.88
C LEU A 305 7.79 -14.79 16.43
N SER A 306 6.70 -14.04 16.27
CA SER A 306 6.60 -12.69 16.83
C SER A 306 5.25 -12.44 17.48
N SER A 307 5.25 -11.58 18.51
CA SER A 307 4.03 -11.00 19.07
C SER A 307 4.20 -9.50 19.18
N GLU A 308 3.23 -8.77 18.66
CA GLU A 308 3.26 -7.33 18.52
C GLU A 308 1.97 -6.72 19.07
N ASN A 309 2.13 -5.59 19.76
CA ASN A 309 1.05 -4.77 20.26
C ASN A 309 1.30 -3.33 19.76
N TYR A 310 0.27 -2.69 19.23
CA TYR A 310 0.27 -1.26 18.88
C TYR A 310 -1.17 -0.75 18.93
N VAL A 311 -1.32 0.55 19.19
CA VAL A 311 -2.54 1.27 18.87
C VAL A 311 -2.36 1.92 17.51
N TYR A 312 -3.43 1.91 16.73
CA TYR A 312 -3.53 2.66 15.49
C TYR A 312 -4.84 3.38 15.49
N GLY A 313 -4.79 4.62 15.03
CA GLY A 313 -5.92 5.52 15.07
C GLY A 313 -6.31 5.91 13.66
N LEU A 314 -7.53 5.56 13.30
CA LEU A 314 -8.14 5.90 12.02
C LEU A 314 -9.16 7.01 12.23
N LEU A 315 -9.00 8.09 11.48
CA LEU A 315 -10.06 9.08 11.30
C LEU A 315 -11.17 8.42 10.48
N VAL A 316 -12.39 8.36 10.99
CA VAL A 316 -13.54 7.86 10.24
C VAL A 316 -14.50 9.02 10.01
N ASP A 317 -14.90 9.16 8.76
CA ASP A 317 -16.00 10.05 8.38
C ASP A 317 -17.29 9.24 8.53
N ASN A 318 -18.12 9.59 9.50
CA ASN A 318 -19.29 8.78 9.86
C ASN A 318 -20.50 9.01 8.93
N ASP A 319 -20.38 9.89 7.92
CA ASP A 319 -21.46 10.32 7.00
C ASP A 319 -22.74 10.87 7.68
N GLU A 320 -22.68 11.18 8.98
CA GLU A 320 -23.76 11.84 9.70
C GLU A 320 -23.85 13.34 9.33
N LEU A 321 -25.07 13.90 9.42
CA LEU A 321 -25.27 15.35 9.28
C LEU A 321 -24.36 16.10 10.26
N TYR A 322 -23.76 17.20 9.78
CA TYR A 322 -22.72 18.01 10.44
C TYR A 322 -21.28 17.48 10.38
N GLY A 323 -21.01 16.36 9.68
CA GLY A 323 -19.65 15.91 9.43
C GLY A 323 -18.89 15.58 10.72
N GLU A 324 -19.51 14.82 11.62
CA GLU A 324 -18.84 14.33 12.82
C GLU A 324 -17.77 13.29 12.45
N TYR A 325 -16.52 13.76 12.39
CA TYR A 325 -15.35 12.89 12.27
C TYR A 325 -15.09 12.20 13.61
N SER A 326 -15.28 10.89 13.64
CA SER A 326 -14.82 10.07 14.75
C SER A 326 -13.34 9.70 14.56
N PHE A 327 -12.67 9.33 15.65
CA PHE A 327 -11.33 8.77 15.58
C PHE A 327 -11.29 7.49 16.38
N ILE A 328 -11.19 6.39 15.66
CA ILE A 328 -11.19 5.06 16.23
C ILE A 328 -9.75 4.67 16.46
N ASP A 329 -9.27 4.90 17.69
CA ASP A 329 -8.11 4.19 18.21
C ASP A 329 -8.51 2.74 18.49
N TYR A 330 -7.76 1.81 17.91
CA TYR A 330 -7.90 0.38 18.19
C TYR A 330 -6.58 -0.22 18.64
N LEU A 331 -6.66 -1.13 19.60
CA LEU A 331 -5.58 -1.98 20.03
C LEU A 331 -5.59 -3.26 19.18
N ARG A 332 -4.51 -3.50 18.41
CA ARG A 332 -4.25 -4.82 17.81
C ARG A 332 -3.28 -5.59 18.69
N ASN A 333 -3.72 -6.75 19.17
CA ASN A 333 -2.86 -7.77 19.75
C ASN A 333 -2.60 -8.84 18.67
N ASN A 334 -1.35 -9.04 18.24
CA ASN A 334 -1.00 -9.98 17.17
C ASN A 334 -0.01 -11.07 17.64
N PHE A 335 -0.16 -12.27 17.09
CA PHE A 335 0.81 -13.35 17.13
C PHE A 335 1.03 -13.93 15.72
N THR A 336 2.29 -13.97 15.30
CA THR A 336 2.72 -14.35 13.95
C THR A 336 3.67 -15.54 14.01
N ILE A 337 3.43 -16.52 13.14
CA ILE A 337 4.34 -17.62 12.81
C ILE A 337 4.67 -17.51 11.32
N SER A 338 5.94 -17.30 10.97
CA SER A 338 6.39 -17.33 9.57
C SER A 338 7.49 -18.36 9.39
N TYR A 339 7.51 -19.05 8.25
CA TYR A 339 8.52 -20.05 7.93
C TYR A 339 8.89 -19.98 6.45
N ASP A 340 10.18 -19.88 6.18
CA ASP A 340 10.76 -19.85 4.83
C ASP A 340 11.71 -21.04 4.68
N PHE A 341 11.63 -21.78 3.58
CA PHE A 341 12.51 -22.90 3.23
C PHE A 341 12.67 -23.05 1.70
N ASN A 342 13.83 -22.65 1.19
CA ASN A 342 14.24 -22.61 -0.24
C ASN A 342 13.26 -21.85 -1.15
N ASN A 343 12.11 -22.47 -1.42
CA ASN A 343 11.13 -22.16 -2.46
C ASN A 343 9.71 -22.06 -1.86
N TYR A 344 9.59 -22.18 -0.53
CA TYR A 344 8.35 -22.14 0.23
C TYR A 344 8.43 -21.04 1.26
N ASP A 345 7.45 -20.15 1.30
CA ASP A 345 7.21 -19.24 2.43
C ASP A 345 5.75 -19.44 2.88
N PHE A 346 5.52 -19.54 4.18
CA PHE A 346 4.18 -19.40 4.74
C PHE A 346 4.18 -18.51 5.97
N ASN A 347 3.05 -17.82 6.16
CA ASN A 347 2.80 -16.92 7.27
C ASN A 347 1.40 -17.18 7.86
N ILE A 348 1.32 -17.33 9.17
CA ILE A 348 0.09 -17.41 9.95
C ILE A 348 0.08 -16.25 10.92
N ASN A 349 -0.95 -15.41 10.87
CA ASN A 349 -1.20 -14.36 11.86
C ASN A 349 -2.54 -14.63 12.56
N LEU A 350 -2.53 -14.53 13.87
CA LEU A 350 -3.67 -14.74 14.75
C LEU A 350 -3.71 -13.60 15.75
N GLY A 351 -4.88 -13.03 15.97
CA GLY A 351 -4.97 -11.95 16.95
C GLY A 351 -6.36 -11.40 17.14
N GLU A 352 -6.38 -10.30 17.88
CA GLU A 352 -7.57 -9.61 18.35
C GLU A 352 -7.44 -8.12 18.04
N ILE A 353 -8.58 -7.52 17.70
CA ILE A 353 -8.81 -6.10 17.55
C ILE A 353 -9.81 -5.68 18.63
N GLU A 354 -9.53 -4.58 19.31
CA GLU A 354 -10.40 -3.98 20.35
C GLU A 354 -10.38 -2.44 20.22
N SER A 355 -11.56 -1.85 20.08
CA SER A 355 -11.84 -0.41 20.24
C SER A 355 -13.09 -0.24 21.11
N ASP A 356 -13.48 1.01 21.40
CA ASP A 356 -14.69 1.30 22.20
C ASP A 356 -15.99 0.74 21.60
N GLU A 357 -16.05 0.56 20.28
CA GLU A 357 -17.24 0.11 19.54
C GLU A 357 -17.06 -1.27 18.86
N THR A 358 -15.81 -1.64 18.53
CA THR A 358 -15.50 -2.82 17.71
C THR A 358 -14.62 -3.82 18.46
N SER A 359 -15.00 -5.09 18.43
CA SER A 359 -14.11 -6.17 18.89
C SER A 359 -14.30 -7.42 18.03
N TYR A 360 -13.19 -8.02 17.62
CA TYR A 360 -13.16 -9.25 16.82
C TYR A 360 -11.79 -9.93 16.88
N ASN A 361 -11.81 -11.23 16.59
CA ASN A 361 -10.62 -12.03 16.36
C ASN A 361 -10.39 -12.17 14.85
N TYR A 362 -9.14 -12.33 14.42
CA TYR A 362 -8.79 -12.59 13.02
C TYR A 362 -7.83 -13.77 12.87
N PHE A 363 -7.92 -14.43 11.73
CA PHE A 363 -6.98 -15.43 11.24
C PHE A 363 -6.55 -15.05 9.81
N LEU A 364 -5.25 -14.83 9.62
CA LEU A 364 -4.66 -14.56 8.33
C LEU A 364 -3.67 -15.68 7.99
N PHE A 365 -3.83 -16.31 6.83
CA PHE A 365 -2.95 -17.35 6.33
C PHE A 365 -2.52 -17.00 4.91
N SER A 366 -1.22 -16.75 4.73
CA SER A 366 -0.64 -16.44 3.42
C SER A 366 0.61 -17.27 3.15
N GLY A 367 1.03 -17.33 1.89
CA GLY A 367 2.27 -18.00 1.53
C GLY A 367 2.47 -18.11 0.03
N GLN A 368 3.67 -18.56 -0.35
CA GLN A 368 4.06 -18.79 -1.73
C GLN A 368 4.84 -20.10 -1.89
N ILE A 369 4.77 -20.68 -3.09
CA ILE A 369 5.52 -21.85 -3.54
C ILE A 369 6.08 -21.52 -4.92
N ASP A 370 7.38 -21.24 -5.03
CA ASP A 370 8.06 -20.89 -6.29
C ASP A 370 8.94 -22.06 -6.75
N TYR A 371 8.41 -22.94 -7.59
CA TYR A 371 9.14 -24.07 -8.17
C TYR A 371 9.56 -23.78 -9.62
N SER A 372 10.62 -24.47 -10.07
CA SER A 372 11.23 -24.29 -11.42
C SER A 372 10.30 -24.29 -12.65
N PHE A 373 9.03 -24.69 -12.53
CA PHE A 373 8.03 -24.64 -13.60
C PHE A 373 6.67 -24.09 -13.16
N PHE A 374 6.55 -23.63 -11.91
CA PHE A 374 5.26 -23.46 -11.24
C PHE A 374 5.35 -22.51 -10.06
N ASP A 375 4.46 -21.52 -10.02
CA ASP A 375 4.32 -20.58 -8.90
C ASP A 375 2.93 -20.77 -8.29
N PHE A 376 2.81 -20.72 -6.98
CA PHE A 376 1.53 -20.65 -6.29
C PHE A 376 1.60 -19.64 -5.17
N GLU A 377 0.67 -18.70 -5.12
CA GLU A 377 0.51 -17.74 -4.03
C GLU A 377 -0.89 -17.90 -3.45
N TYR A 378 -1.04 -17.70 -2.14
CA TYR A 378 -2.33 -17.64 -1.49
C TYR A 378 -2.33 -16.60 -0.38
N ASP A 379 -3.46 -15.91 -0.23
CA ASP A 379 -3.76 -15.03 0.89
C ASP A 379 -5.20 -15.31 1.34
N TYR A 380 -5.41 -15.70 2.60
CA TYR A 380 -6.72 -15.97 3.18
C TYR A 380 -6.90 -15.25 4.50
N PHE A 381 -7.90 -14.37 4.59
CA PHE A 381 -8.23 -13.62 5.80
C PHE A 381 -9.65 -13.98 6.25
N LYS A 382 -9.81 -14.28 7.55
CA LYS A 382 -11.11 -14.53 8.17
C LYS A 382 -11.27 -13.75 9.48
N TYR A 383 -12.41 -13.08 9.62
CA TYR A 383 -12.82 -12.40 10.84
C TYR A 383 -13.80 -13.28 11.63
N LEU A 384 -13.70 -13.24 12.96
CA LEU A 384 -14.37 -14.15 13.88
C LEU A 384 -14.83 -13.40 15.14
N ASN A 385 -15.92 -13.85 15.76
CA ASN A 385 -16.44 -13.28 17.03
C ASN A 385 -16.67 -11.76 17.00
N LYS A 386 -17.07 -11.21 15.84
CA LYS A 386 -17.23 -9.77 15.64
C LYS A 386 -18.45 -9.19 16.36
N SER A 387 -18.26 -8.04 17.01
CA SER A 387 -19.35 -7.27 17.63
C SER A 387 -20.28 -6.61 16.61
N GLU A 388 -19.74 -6.25 15.44
CA GLU A 388 -20.45 -5.67 14.30
C GLU A 388 -19.93 -6.23 12.96
N ASN A 389 -20.62 -5.91 11.87
CA ASN A 389 -20.19 -6.27 10.51
C ASN A 389 -19.04 -5.37 10.06
N LEU A 390 -18.05 -5.90 9.33
CA LEU A 390 -16.79 -5.21 9.02
C LEU A 390 -16.66 -4.78 7.54
N GLY A 391 -17.73 -4.86 6.75
CA GLY A 391 -17.69 -4.72 5.30
C GLY A 391 -17.34 -6.04 4.62
N ILE A 392 -16.21 -6.64 5.01
CA ILE A 392 -15.72 -7.93 4.51
C ILE A 392 -15.65 -8.94 5.67
N ASP A 393 -16.30 -10.10 5.51
CA ASP A 393 -16.31 -11.21 6.47
C ASP A 393 -15.24 -12.27 6.17
N ASP A 394 -14.88 -12.45 4.89
CA ASP A 394 -13.66 -13.14 4.45
C ASP A 394 -13.15 -12.69 3.08
N TYR A 395 -11.85 -12.89 2.88
CA TYR A 395 -11.15 -12.68 1.63
C TYR A 395 -10.25 -13.88 1.33
N LEU A 396 -10.26 -14.36 0.09
CA LEU A 396 -9.37 -15.40 -0.40
C LEU A 396 -8.82 -14.99 -1.77
N LYS A 397 -7.50 -14.83 -1.86
CA LYS A 397 -6.76 -14.71 -3.12
C LYS A 397 -5.92 -15.95 -3.35
N ILE A 398 -5.91 -16.43 -4.59
CA ILE A 398 -5.06 -17.52 -5.07
C ILE A 398 -4.46 -17.11 -6.42
N SER A 399 -3.14 -17.15 -6.54
CA SER A 399 -2.41 -17.01 -7.80
C SER A 399 -1.77 -18.34 -8.18
N LEU A 400 -1.83 -18.72 -9.46
CA LEU A 400 -1.27 -19.97 -9.99
C LEU A 400 -0.50 -19.68 -11.28
N GLY A 401 0.83 -19.74 -11.26
CA GLY A 401 1.70 -19.58 -12.42
C GLY A 401 2.26 -20.91 -12.94
N ILE A 402 2.44 -21.06 -14.24
CA ILE A 402 3.10 -22.20 -14.89
C ILE A 402 4.06 -21.67 -15.96
N TYR A 403 5.32 -22.12 -15.92
CA TYR A 403 6.42 -21.61 -16.75
C TYR A 403 7.18 -22.79 -17.39
N PRO A 404 6.61 -23.51 -18.37
CA PRO A 404 7.19 -24.76 -18.88
C PRO A 404 8.59 -24.60 -19.51
N TYR A 405 8.97 -23.37 -19.88
CA TYR A 405 10.26 -23.05 -20.49
C TYR A 405 11.18 -22.20 -19.60
N ARG A 406 10.88 -22.07 -18.30
CA ARG A 406 11.68 -21.26 -17.36
C ARG A 406 13.18 -21.51 -17.52
N ASN A 407 13.93 -20.46 -17.88
CA ASN A 407 15.38 -20.46 -18.13
C ASN A 407 15.87 -21.46 -19.20
N LYS A 408 15.05 -21.79 -20.22
CA LYS A 408 15.44 -22.72 -21.32
C LYS A 408 15.72 -22.04 -22.66
N TYR A 409 15.15 -20.86 -22.90
CA TYR A 409 15.31 -20.08 -24.12
C TYR A 409 15.53 -18.62 -23.74
N ASP A 410 15.72 -17.73 -24.73
CA ASP A 410 15.77 -16.27 -24.56
C ASP A 410 14.41 -15.65 -24.15
N PHE A 411 13.47 -16.50 -23.73
CA PHE A 411 12.15 -16.15 -23.22
C PHE A 411 11.59 -17.27 -22.33
N ASP A 412 10.80 -16.85 -21.33
CA ASP A 412 9.96 -17.72 -20.53
C ASP A 412 8.51 -17.62 -21.02
N PHE A 413 7.99 -18.69 -21.63
CA PHE A 413 6.54 -18.80 -21.81
C PHE A 413 5.90 -19.05 -20.45
N PHE A 414 4.84 -18.31 -20.14
CA PHE A 414 4.11 -18.45 -18.89
C PHE A 414 2.59 -18.42 -19.08
N ALA A 415 1.87 -19.03 -18.15
CA ALA A 415 0.43 -18.87 -17.96
C ALA A 415 0.15 -18.67 -16.47
N LYS A 416 -0.72 -17.71 -16.13
CA LYS A 416 -1.15 -17.38 -14.78
C LYS A 416 -2.67 -17.40 -14.67
N ILE A 417 -3.19 -17.94 -13.58
CA ILE A 417 -4.60 -17.86 -13.19
C ILE A 417 -4.64 -17.18 -11.82
N ASN A 418 -5.45 -16.14 -11.70
CA ASN A 418 -5.69 -15.45 -10.44
C ASN A 418 -7.17 -15.61 -10.06
N PHE A 419 -7.44 -15.93 -8.82
CA PHE A 419 -8.77 -16.03 -8.25
C PHE A 419 -8.83 -15.14 -7.02
N ASN A 420 -9.80 -14.23 -6.97
CA ASN A 420 -10.10 -13.45 -5.78
C ASN A 420 -11.56 -13.73 -5.38
N HIS A 421 -11.79 -13.96 -4.10
CA HIS A 421 -13.10 -14.16 -3.51
C HIS A 421 -13.25 -13.25 -2.30
N TYR A 422 -14.43 -12.65 -2.20
CA TYR A 422 -14.83 -11.77 -1.11
C TYR A 422 -16.20 -12.23 -0.63
N THR A 423 -16.36 -12.40 0.68
CA THR A 423 -17.67 -12.49 1.33
C THR A 423 -17.92 -11.17 2.05
N PHE A 424 -18.96 -10.45 1.66
CA PHE A 424 -19.33 -9.16 2.24
C PHE A 424 -20.44 -9.33 3.29
N ASP A 425 -20.46 -8.43 4.28
CA ASP A 425 -21.49 -8.37 5.33
C ASP A 425 -22.16 -6.97 5.46
N ARG A 426 -21.71 -6.00 4.66
CA ARG A 426 -22.35 -4.70 4.43
C ARG A 426 -22.49 -4.45 2.92
N GLY A 427 -23.50 -3.67 2.53
CA GLY A 427 -23.64 -3.20 1.15
C GLY A 427 -22.51 -2.23 0.76
N ILE A 428 -22.03 -2.31 -0.48
CA ILE A 428 -20.97 -1.41 -0.99
C ILE A 428 -21.59 -0.12 -1.53
N ASP A 429 -21.08 1.03 -1.07
CA ASP A 429 -21.40 2.35 -1.63
C ASP A 429 -20.11 3.01 -2.17
N ILE A 430 -20.08 3.27 -3.47
CA ILE A 430 -18.94 3.88 -4.17
C ILE A 430 -19.05 5.41 -4.29
N LEU A 431 -20.17 6.00 -3.85
CA LEU A 431 -20.49 7.43 -3.99
C LEU A 431 -20.28 8.19 -2.65
N SER A 432 -20.47 7.50 -1.54
CA SER A 432 -20.31 8.05 -0.19
C SER A 432 -18.87 8.44 0.19
N MET A 433 -17.82 8.00 -0.54
CA MET A 433 -16.45 7.89 -0.01
C MET A 433 -16.34 6.99 1.23
N ASN A 434 -17.41 6.28 1.59
CA ASN A 434 -17.45 5.30 2.64
C ASN A 434 -17.89 3.99 2.01
N LEU A 435 -16.88 3.21 1.62
CA LEU A 435 -17.01 2.03 0.78
C LEU A 435 -18.08 1.05 1.25
N PHE A 436 -18.42 1.04 2.54
CA PHE A 436 -19.40 0.15 3.14
C PHE A 436 -20.54 0.92 3.83
N SER A 437 -21.72 0.84 3.22
CA SER A 437 -22.96 1.37 3.79
C SER A 437 -23.34 0.71 5.11
N SER A 438 -24.25 1.33 5.87
CA SER A 438 -24.84 0.74 7.08
C SER A 438 -25.83 -0.40 6.81
N ASN A 439 -26.17 -0.69 5.54
CA ASN A 439 -27.08 -1.77 5.17
C ASN A 439 -26.39 -3.13 5.33
N ILE A 440 -26.98 -4.00 6.15
CA ILE A 440 -26.51 -5.38 6.33
C ILE A 440 -26.96 -6.23 5.15
N GLU A 441 -26.01 -6.59 4.29
CA GLU A 441 -26.25 -7.40 3.09
C GLU A 441 -25.15 -8.44 2.98
N LEU A 442 -25.53 -9.73 2.96
CA LEU A 442 -24.57 -10.84 2.85
C LEU A 442 -24.57 -11.41 1.43
N TYR A 443 -23.44 -11.27 0.75
CA TYR A 443 -23.25 -11.73 -0.62
C TYR A 443 -21.80 -12.09 -0.89
N GLN A 444 -21.57 -12.79 -1.99
CA GLN A 444 -20.27 -13.34 -2.36
C GLN A 444 -19.90 -12.92 -3.77
N THR A 445 -18.69 -12.39 -3.92
CA THR A 445 -18.10 -12.03 -5.21
C THR A 445 -16.91 -12.92 -5.49
N GLN A 446 -16.74 -13.29 -6.76
CA GLN A 446 -15.63 -14.10 -7.26
C GLN A 446 -15.12 -13.50 -8.56
N LEU A 447 -13.82 -13.21 -8.64
CA LEU A 447 -13.16 -12.62 -9.80
C LEU A 447 -12.07 -13.54 -10.30
N TYR A 448 -12.17 -13.90 -11.58
CA TYR A 448 -11.22 -14.78 -12.26
C TYR A 448 -10.39 -13.98 -13.26
N GLY A 449 -9.09 -13.88 -13.00
CA GLY A 449 -8.08 -13.38 -13.93
C GLY A 449 -7.35 -14.53 -14.61
N PHE A 450 -7.04 -14.36 -15.89
CA PHE A 450 -6.19 -15.25 -16.66
C PHE A 450 -5.18 -14.42 -17.44
N GLU A 451 -3.93 -14.86 -17.46
CA GLU A 451 -2.87 -14.27 -18.24
C GLU A 451 -2.06 -15.39 -18.90
N PHE A 452 -1.63 -15.21 -20.14
CA PHE A 452 -0.57 -16.03 -20.71
C PHE A 452 0.29 -15.20 -21.65
N GLY A 453 1.57 -15.52 -21.72
CA GLY A 453 2.51 -14.67 -22.44
C GLY A 453 3.90 -15.24 -22.54
N PHE A 454 4.78 -14.37 -23.01
CA PHE A 454 6.20 -14.59 -23.17
C PHE A 454 6.91 -13.45 -22.43
N ASP A 455 7.73 -13.81 -21.46
CA ASP A 455 8.62 -12.92 -20.71
C ASP A 455 10.00 -13.04 -21.37
N PHE A 456 10.37 -12.07 -22.20
CA PHE A 456 11.69 -11.96 -22.80
C PHE A 456 12.55 -11.05 -21.95
N ASP A 457 13.87 -11.20 -22.04
CA ASP A 457 14.81 -10.32 -21.34
C ASP A 457 14.53 -8.82 -21.55
N SER A 458 14.05 -8.41 -22.72
CA SER A 458 13.81 -6.99 -23.05
C SER A 458 12.35 -6.54 -23.04
N PHE A 459 11.38 -7.46 -22.90
CA PHE A 459 9.95 -7.14 -22.83
C PHE A 459 9.08 -8.34 -22.44
N ILE A 460 7.95 -8.07 -21.80
CA ILE A 460 6.88 -9.03 -21.56
C ILE A 460 5.75 -8.73 -22.54
N ILE A 461 5.28 -9.76 -23.27
CA ILE A 461 4.04 -9.70 -24.03
C ILE A 461 3.08 -10.78 -23.51
N SER A 462 1.92 -10.35 -23.02
CA SER A 462 0.90 -11.26 -22.51
C SER A 462 -0.50 -10.88 -22.95
N TYR A 463 -1.33 -11.88 -23.21
CA TYR A 463 -2.78 -11.73 -23.25
C TYR A 463 -3.30 -11.78 -21.82
N LYS A 464 -4.09 -10.79 -21.42
CA LYS A 464 -4.79 -10.73 -20.13
C LYS A 464 -6.30 -10.77 -20.37
N SER A 465 -6.99 -11.58 -19.58
CA SER A 465 -8.44 -11.61 -19.46
C SER A 465 -8.81 -11.44 -18.00
N LYS A 466 -9.65 -10.45 -17.70
CA LYS A 466 -10.20 -10.21 -16.37
C LYS A 466 -11.70 -10.48 -16.37
N ASN A 467 -12.18 -11.03 -15.26
CA ASN A 467 -13.53 -11.57 -15.10
C ASN A 467 -13.85 -12.65 -16.17
N LEU A 468 -12.97 -13.65 -16.32
CA LEU A 468 -13.06 -14.63 -17.41
C LEU A 468 -14.32 -15.53 -17.33
N LEU A 469 -14.78 -15.86 -16.12
CA LEU A 469 -15.85 -16.84 -15.88
C LEU A 469 -17.23 -16.24 -15.57
N SER A 470 -17.34 -14.91 -15.44
CA SER A 470 -18.62 -14.23 -15.27
C SER A 470 -18.73 -13.05 -16.24
N ASN A 471 -19.94 -12.82 -16.77
CA ASN A 471 -20.21 -11.62 -17.57
C ASN A 471 -20.58 -10.41 -16.71
N ASP A 472 -20.88 -10.66 -15.43
CA ASP A 472 -21.46 -9.71 -14.49
C ASP A 472 -20.68 -9.75 -13.16
N VAL A 473 -20.61 -8.61 -12.46
CA VAL A 473 -20.22 -8.57 -11.04
C VAL A 473 -21.47 -8.14 -10.27
N ILE A 474 -21.92 -9.02 -9.36
CA ILE A 474 -23.16 -8.81 -8.61
C ILE A 474 -22.82 -8.04 -7.35
N PHE A 475 -23.26 -6.79 -7.29
CA PHE A 475 -23.31 -6.00 -6.07
C PHE A 475 -24.78 -5.88 -5.61
N PRO A 476 -25.04 -5.48 -4.36
CA PRO A 476 -26.40 -5.21 -3.90
C PRO A 476 -26.98 -4.01 -4.64
N GLY A 477 -28.31 -3.96 -4.79
CA GLY A 477 -29.00 -2.90 -5.52
C GLY A 477 -28.91 -2.97 -7.05
N GLY A 478 -27.95 -3.69 -7.66
CA GLY A 478 -27.89 -3.83 -9.11
C GLY A 478 -26.82 -4.78 -9.65
N ILE A 479 -27.09 -5.35 -10.83
CA ILE A 479 -26.06 -6.01 -11.63
C ILE A 479 -25.14 -4.92 -12.18
N SER A 480 -23.85 -4.94 -11.82
CA SER A 480 -22.87 -4.14 -12.55
C SER A 480 -22.39 -4.92 -13.77
N PRO A 481 -22.68 -4.47 -15.01
CA PRO A 481 -22.39 -5.20 -16.24
C PRO A 481 -20.92 -5.03 -16.65
N PHE A 482 -20.00 -5.33 -15.72
CA PHE A 482 -18.56 -5.40 -15.98
C PHE A 482 -18.22 -6.68 -16.77
N LYS A 483 -18.55 -6.61 -18.06
CA LYS A 483 -18.19 -7.59 -19.08
C LYS A 483 -16.71 -7.96 -18.95
N ARG A 484 -16.42 -9.25 -19.15
CA ARG A 484 -15.09 -9.80 -19.39
C ARG A 484 -14.22 -8.83 -20.20
N PHE A 485 -13.07 -8.46 -19.64
CA PHE A 485 -12.15 -7.49 -20.24
C PHE A 485 -10.89 -8.19 -20.72
N ASP A 486 -10.76 -8.30 -22.04
CA ASP A 486 -9.63 -8.94 -22.72
C ASP A 486 -8.73 -7.89 -23.36
N TYR A 487 -7.41 -7.99 -23.14
CA TYR A 487 -6.43 -7.09 -23.74
C TYR A 487 -5.07 -7.77 -23.93
N ILE A 488 -4.27 -7.23 -24.85
CA ILE A 488 -2.85 -7.56 -24.95
C ILE A 488 -2.08 -6.52 -24.15
N ASN A 489 -1.30 -7.00 -23.19
CA ASN A 489 -0.42 -6.25 -22.33
C ASN A 489 1.02 -6.39 -22.86
N ILE A 490 1.68 -5.26 -23.13
CA ILE A 490 3.08 -5.23 -23.56
C ILE A 490 3.84 -4.33 -22.60
N ILE A 491 4.78 -4.89 -21.86
CA ILE A 491 5.66 -4.18 -20.93
C ILE A 491 7.06 -4.23 -21.53
N TRP A 492 7.64 -3.08 -21.88
CA TRP A 492 9.03 -3.02 -22.30
C TRP A 492 9.94 -2.99 -21.08
N VAL A 493 10.87 -3.94 -21.00
CA VAL A 493 11.82 -4.09 -19.90
C VAL A 493 13.20 -3.71 -20.46
N PHE A 494 13.55 -2.44 -20.40
CA PHE A 494 14.85 -1.98 -20.88
C PHE A 494 15.95 -2.49 -19.94
N LYS A 495 16.60 -3.61 -20.32
CA LYS A 495 17.90 -4.05 -19.81
C LYS A 495 18.98 -3.50 -20.76
N ASP A 496 20.07 -2.98 -20.21
CA ASP A 496 21.24 -2.50 -20.97
C ASP A 496 22.10 -3.66 -21.53
#